data_AF-A0A920MR40-F1
#
_entry.id   AF-A0A920MR40-F1
#
_cell.length_a   1.000
_cell.length_b   1.000
_cell.length_c   1.000
_cell.angle_alpha   90.00
_cell.angle_beta   90.00
_cell.angle_gamma   90.00
#
_symmetry.space_group_name_H-M   'P 1'
#
loop_
_entity.id
_entity.type
_entity.pdbx_description
1 polymer ?
#
loop_
_entity_poly.entity_id
_entity_poly.type
_entity_poly.pdbx_seq_one_letter_code
_entity_poly.pdbx_strand_id
1 'polypeptide(L)'
;MSKSLGNSPDPFDLFDEFGTDAVRFGIMLMAPQGLDVLFSKDRLEIGRNFMNKLWNACRFIQLNLDEGWNLDAQLDHENTDLELPERWFISRLSNMFPRL
;
A
#
# COMPACT_ATOMS: atom_id res chain seq x y z
N MET A 1 -10.60 -22.53 -6.08
CA MET A 1 -9.68 -23.42 -5.33
C MET A 1 -10.49 -24.22 -4.34
N SER A 2 -10.19 -25.50 -4.14
CA SER A 2 -10.89 -26.36 -3.17
C SER A 2 -9.90 -27.23 -2.40
N LYS A 3 -10.10 -27.33 -1.09
CA LYS A 3 -9.38 -28.31 -0.25
C LYS A 3 -9.62 -29.74 -0.73
N SER A 4 -10.83 -30.07 -1.20
CA SER A 4 -11.16 -31.42 -1.67
C SER A 4 -10.46 -31.80 -2.98
N LEU A 5 -10.06 -30.81 -3.79
CA LEU A 5 -9.34 -31.02 -5.05
C LEU A 5 -7.81 -30.90 -4.88
N GLY A 6 -7.33 -30.66 -3.65
CA GLY A 6 -5.91 -30.50 -3.34
C GLY A 6 -5.22 -29.32 -4.03
N ASN A 7 -5.98 -28.39 -4.63
CA ASN A 7 -5.47 -27.27 -5.41
C ASN A 7 -5.57 -25.91 -4.70
N SER A 8 -5.66 -25.94 -3.37
CA SER A 8 -5.69 -24.75 -2.54
C SER A 8 -4.35 -24.64 -1.81
N PRO A 9 -3.53 -23.61 -2.07
CA PRO A 9 -2.27 -23.42 -1.36
C PRO A 9 -2.53 -23.14 0.12
N ASP A 10 -1.58 -23.54 0.97
CA ASP A 10 -1.59 -23.16 2.39
C ASP A 10 -1.28 -21.65 2.50
N PRO A 11 -2.14 -20.85 3.16
CA PRO A 11 -1.86 -19.43 3.36
C PRO A 11 -0.58 -19.16 4.14
N PHE A 12 -0.17 -20.02 5.08
CA PHE A 12 1.06 -19.81 5.84
C PHE A 12 2.31 -19.95 4.98
N ASP A 13 2.36 -20.93 4.09
CA ASP A 13 3.45 -21.07 3.10
C ASP A 13 3.57 -19.81 2.24
N LEU A 14 2.42 -19.23 1.84
CA LEU A 14 2.40 -17.98 1.07
C LEU A 14 2.86 -16.78 1.89
N PHE A 15 2.55 -16.73 3.19
CA PHE A 15 3.00 -15.65 4.07
C PHE A 15 4.52 -15.71 4.29
N ASP A 16 5.06 -16.90 4.49
CA ASP A 16 6.50 -17.10 4.68
C ASP A 16 7.27 -16.74 3.40
N GLU A 17 6.71 -17.01 2.22
CA GLU A 17 7.36 -16.72 0.94
C GLU A 17 7.24 -15.25 0.50
N PHE A 18 6.06 -14.63 0.65
CA PHE A 18 5.79 -13.29 0.09
C PHE A 18 5.61 -12.19 1.13
N GLY A 19 5.30 -12.54 2.38
CA GLY A 19 4.87 -11.62 3.43
C GLY A 19 3.35 -11.42 3.47
N THR A 20 2.78 -11.29 4.67
CA THR A 20 1.33 -11.23 4.88
C THR A 20 0.65 -10.09 4.11
N ASP A 21 1.20 -8.88 4.13
CA ASP A 21 0.60 -7.73 3.45
C ASP A 21 0.70 -7.83 1.92
N ALA A 22 1.79 -8.40 1.42
CA ALA A 22 1.94 -8.69 0.00
C ALA A 22 0.88 -9.68 -0.49
N VAL A 23 0.60 -10.73 0.29
CA VAL A 23 -0.44 -11.71 -0.03
C VAL A 23 -1.83 -11.06 0.01
N ARG A 24 -2.14 -10.30 1.06
CA ARG A 24 -3.45 -9.60 1.18
C ARG A 24 -3.69 -8.65 0.01
N PHE A 25 -2.70 -7.83 -0.32
CA PHE A 25 -2.81 -6.87 -1.40
C PHE A 25 -2.84 -7.54 -2.78
N GLY A 26 -2.00 -8.55 -3.01
CA GLY A 26 -2.01 -9.34 -4.24
C GLY A 26 -3.37 -10.01 -4.49
N ILE A 27 -3.98 -10.60 -3.45
CA ILE A 27 -5.33 -11.17 -3.55
C ILE A 27 -6.37 -10.09 -3.86
N MET A 28 -6.31 -8.93 -3.19
CA MET A 28 -7.23 -7.82 -3.45
C MET A 28 -7.16 -7.33 -4.90
N LEU A 29 -5.95 -7.25 -5.48
CA LEU A 29 -5.76 -6.90 -6.90
C LEU A 29 -6.30 -7.96 -7.87
N MET A 30 -6.39 -9.22 -7.44
CA MET A 30 -6.88 -10.35 -8.22
C MET A 30 -8.37 -10.61 -8.06
N ALA A 31 -9.05 -9.90 -7.17
CA ALA A 31 -10.44 -10.12 -6.81
C ALA A 31 -11.34 -8.98 -7.33
N PRO A 32 -11.59 -8.90 -8.65
CA PRO A 32 -12.55 -7.95 -9.17
C PRO A 32 -13.93 -8.21 -8.57
N GLN A 33 -14.64 -7.11 -8.27
CA GLN A 33 -15.96 -7.15 -7.65
C GLN A 33 -16.92 -8.03 -8.47
N GLY A 34 -17.55 -8.99 -7.79
CA GLY A 34 -18.58 -9.86 -8.39
C GLY A 34 -18.06 -10.97 -9.30
N LEU A 35 -16.74 -11.19 -9.38
CA LEU A 35 -16.13 -12.25 -10.19
C LEU A 35 -15.30 -13.21 -9.33
N ASP A 36 -15.14 -14.44 -9.82
CA ASP A 36 -14.27 -15.43 -9.20
C ASP A 36 -12.81 -15.01 -9.24
N VAL A 37 -12.09 -15.28 -8.14
CA VAL A 37 -10.66 -15.02 -8.04
C VAL A 37 -9.87 -16.11 -8.75
N LEU A 38 -9.26 -15.76 -9.88
CA LEU A 38 -8.26 -16.61 -10.54
C LEU A 38 -6.92 -16.45 -9.83
N PHE A 39 -6.65 -17.32 -8.86
CA PHE A 39 -5.39 -17.29 -8.11
C PHE A 39 -4.19 -17.57 -9.01
N SER A 40 -3.17 -16.73 -8.90
CA SER A 40 -1.87 -16.89 -9.54
C SER A 40 -0.78 -16.45 -8.57
N LYS A 41 0.21 -17.32 -8.36
CA LYS A 41 1.34 -17.05 -7.47
C LYS A 41 2.17 -15.87 -7.96
N ASP A 42 2.37 -15.75 -9.27
CA ASP A 42 3.09 -14.64 -9.92
C ASP A 42 2.46 -13.27 -9.59
N ARG A 43 1.14 -13.23 -9.38
CA ARG A 43 0.46 -11.99 -8.99
C ARG A 43 0.70 -11.62 -7.52
N LEU A 44 1.10 -12.55 -6.67
CA LEU A 44 1.59 -12.24 -5.32
C LEU A 44 2.95 -11.54 -5.37
N GLU A 45 3.77 -11.81 -6.39
CA GLU A 45 5.03 -11.07 -6.59
C GLU A 45 4.77 -9.59 -6.85
N ILE A 46 3.71 -9.25 -7.59
CA ILE A 46 3.28 -7.86 -7.81
C ILE A 46 2.94 -7.22 -6.45
N GLY A 47 2.20 -7.92 -5.60
CA GLY A 47 1.90 -7.46 -4.24
C GLY A 47 3.15 -7.22 -3.40
N ARG A 48 4.11 -8.16 -3.44
CA ARG A 48 5.39 -8.05 -2.74
C ARG A 48 6.22 -6.86 -3.24
N ASN A 49 6.31 -6.68 -4.55
CA ASN A 49 7.06 -5.58 -5.16
C ASN A 49 6.44 -4.23 -4.81
N PHE A 50 5.10 -4.13 -4.81
CA PHE A 50 4.40 -2.93 -4.37
C PHE A 50 4.67 -2.62 -2.89
N MET A 51 4.54 -3.62 -2.01
CA MET A 51 4.81 -3.43 -0.57
C MET A 51 6.26 -3.04 -0.30
N ASN A 52 7.21 -3.63 -1.03
CA ASN A 52 8.61 -3.24 -0.94
C ASN A 52 8.82 -1.79 -1.41
N LYS A 53 8.12 -1.34 -2.46
CA LYS A 53 8.20 0.05 -2.91
C LYS A 53 7.63 1.01 -1.88
N LEU A 54 6.50 0.65 -1.25
CA LEU A 54 5.89 1.43 -0.16
C LEU A 54 6.84 1.52 1.04
N TRP A 55 7.42 0.39 1.46
CA TRP A 55 8.41 0.36 2.53
C TRP A 55 9.61 1.27 2.23
N ASN A 56 10.16 1.20 1.02
CA ASN A 56 11.27 2.07 0.61
C ASN A 56 10.89 3.56 0.62
N ALA A 57 9.67 3.92 0.23
CA ALA A 57 9.19 5.30 0.27
C ALA A 57 9.07 5.81 1.73
N CYS A 58 8.47 5.02 2.62
CA CYS A 58 8.37 5.36 4.04
C CYS A 58 9.75 5.45 4.70
N ARG A 59 10.64 4.49 4.40
CA ARG A 59 12.03 4.47 4.87
C ARG A 59 12.78 5.70 4.41
N PHE A 60 12.64 6.09 3.14
CA PHE A 60 13.28 7.30 2.60
C PHE A 60 12.82 8.55 3.37
N ILE A 61 11.51 8.71 3.60
CA ILE A 61 11.00 9.83 4.38
C ILE A 61 11.61 9.82 5.78
N GLN A 62 11.55 8.69 6.50
CA GLN A 62 12.08 8.56 7.85
C GLN A 62 13.57 8.89 7.96
N LEU A 63 14.37 8.55 6.95
CA LEU A 63 15.80 8.87 6.92
C LEU A 63 16.11 10.35 6.69
N ASN A 64 15.13 11.12 6.19
CA ASN A 64 15.27 12.55 5.90
C ASN A 64 14.43 13.44 6.83
N LEU A 65 13.82 12.88 7.88
CA LEU A 65 13.13 13.66 8.89
C LEU A 65 14.15 14.32 9.82
N ASP A 66 13.94 15.60 10.12
CA ASP A 66 14.76 16.33 11.07
C ASP A 66 14.58 15.81 12.50
N GLU A 67 15.63 15.96 13.33
CA GLU A 67 15.52 15.69 14.76
C GLU A 67 14.46 16.61 15.39
N GLY A 68 13.43 16.01 15.99
CA GLY A 68 12.30 16.75 16.58
C GLY A 68 11.05 16.83 15.70
N TRP A 69 11.01 16.11 14.57
CA TRP A 69 9.77 15.98 13.79
C TRP A 69 8.60 15.50 14.67
N ASN A 70 7.52 16.27 14.66
CA ASN A 70 6.30 15.99 15.42
C ASN A 70 5.21 15.46 14.48
N LEU A 71 4.83 14.19 14.65
CA LEU A 71 3.79 13.53 13.86
C LEU A 71 2.41 14.19 14.05
N ASP A 72 2.17 14.82 15.19
CA ASP A 72 0.89 15.48 15.53
C ASP A 72 0.82 16.94 15.07
N ALA A 73 1.88 17.45 14.44
CA ALA A 73 1.88 18.81 13.92
C ALA A 73 0.83 18.95 12.80
N GLN A 74 -0.09 19.89 12.99
CA GLN A 74 -1.04 20.27 11.94
C GLN A 74 -0.41 21.31 11.02
N LEU A 75 -0.60 21.13 9.72
CA LEU A 75 -0.17 22.10 8.73
C LEU A 75 -1.06 23.35 8.83
N ASP A 76 -0.46 24.49 9.10
CA ASP A 76 -1.14 25.78 9.01
C ASP A 76 -1.22 26.21 7.55
N HIS A 77 -2.33 25.88 6.89
CA HIS A 77 -2.55 26.20 5.48
C HIS A 77 -2.54 27.70 5.15
N GLU A 78 -2.77 28.57 6.14
CA GLU A 78 -2.86 30.02 5.93
C GLU A 78 -1.49 30.70 6.06
N ASN A 79 -0.63 30.19 6.95
CA ASN A 79 0.67 30.79 7.24
C ASN A 79 1.88 29.99 6.73
N THR A 80 1.66 28.86 6.05
CA THR A 80 2.75 28.07 5.44
C THR A 80 2.90 28.42 3.97
N ASP A 81 4.04 28.98 3.57
CA ASP A 81 4.37 29.22 2.16
C ASP A 81 4.83 27.91 1.51
N LEU A 82 3.89 27.22 0.87
CA LEU A 82 4.15 25.95 0.19
C LEU A 82 4.65 26.17 -1.23
N GLU A 83 5.64 25.42 -1.67
CA GLU A 83 6.08 25.41 -3.06
C GLU A 83 5.07 24.69 -3.98
N LEU A 84 5.26 24.86 -5.30
CA LEU A 84 4.37 24.24 -6.29
C LEU A 84 4.25 22.71 -6.15
N PRO A 85 5.33 21.93 -5.94
CA PRO A 85 5.22 20.48 -5.76
C PRO A 85 4.38 20.10 -4.54
N GLU A 86 4.53 20.81 -3.43
CA GLU A 86 3.82 20.55 -2.17
C GLU A 86 2.33 20.83 -2.31
N ARG A 87 1.98 21.97 -2.93
CA ARG A 87 0.59 22.31 -3.28
C ARG A 87 -0.04 21.26 -4.18
N TRP A 88 0.72 20.74 -5.15
CA TRP A 88 0.24 19.68 -6.03
C TRP A 88 -0.03 18.38 -5.26
N PHE A 89 0.86 17.94 -4.37
CA PHE A 89 0.65 16.75 -3.55
C PHE A 89 -0.59 16.88 -2.65
N ILE A 90 -0.77 18.02 -1.98
CA ILE A 90 -1.95 18.28 -1.13
C ILE A 90 -3.23 18.28 -1.96
N SER A 91 -3.21 18.89 -3.15
CA SER A 91 -4.34 18.87 -4.07
C SER A 91 -4.71 17.45 -4.51
N ARG A 92 -3.72 16.62 -4.86
CA ARG A 92 -3.95 15.21 -5.23
C ARG A 92 -4.54 14.42 -4.06
N LEU A 93 -4.01 14.59 -2.86
CA LEU A 93 -4.50 13.92 -1.65
C LEU A 93 -5.94 14.31 -1.33
N SER A 94 -6.24 15.61 -1.38
CA SER A 94 -7.58 16.14 -1.13
C SER A 94 -8.62 15.64 -2.13
N ASN A 95 -8.23 15.37 -3.37
CA ASN A 95 -9.11 14.80 -4.39
C ASN A 95 -9.31 13.28 -4.24
N MET A 96 -8.44 12.57 -3.52
CA MET A 96 -8.58 11.12 -3.29
C MET A 96 -9.60 10.80 -2.20
N PHE A 97 -9.73 11.68 -1.21
CA PHE A 97 -10.74 11.56 -0.15
C PHE A 97 -11.88 12.52 -0.46
N PRO A 98 -12.98 12.08 -1.11
CA PRO A 98 -14.14 12.95 -1.26
C PRO A 98 -14.58 13.43 0.13
N ARG A 99 -14.69 14.74 0.31
CA ARG A 99 -15.24 15.33 1.54
C ARG A 99 -16.64 14.74 1.73
N LEU A 100 -16.83 13.93 2.77
CA LEU A 100 -18.14 13.45 3.23
C LEU A 100 -19.00 14.64 3.68
#